data_AF-A0A497NIU6-F1
#
_entry.id   AF-A0A497NIU6-F1
#
_cell.length_a   1.000
_cell.length_b   1.000
_cell.length_c   1.000
_cell.angle_alpha   90.00
_cell.angle_beta   90.00
_cell.angle_gamma   90.00
#
_symmetry.space_group_name_H-M   'P 1'
#
loop_
_entity.id
_entity.type
_entity.pdbx_description
1 polymer ?
#
loop_
_entity_poly.entity_id
_entity_poly.type
_entity_poly.pdbx_seq_one_letter_code
_entity_poly.pdbx_strand_id
1 'polypeptide(L)'
;MPNRERDAALRLRSGFTWRSLLGSLYALLIFSPAIIYLSLVTVGVRIGAAVPFCTIIFLAEIVRLTGGRLSRQEATIIYLVASMASATPMFINLIYAEYFVHSPSAAQFNITDKIPAWYAPPISSPVWRLRTFLHPDWIAPIGIRLAATILGLIAGLSLGFIAREMFIEEWRLPFPIQQVVVQTILNVCERERRSLDIFATSAIGGFIYGLILYAIPFISKAAGYPLTFIPIPWIDFWYYVQMFFPGASFGIATDLMPIAMGLVLSPNICLGIFIGSFALYFIANWLLVHLGLTMWATRYTPGMNIARIWRESTLTVWACPIIGMGIAAGLVPLFLRPRLLARLFKRIISPSSVEVKERVSGPPAPSKLVLAGFILSSTGGLLLVWYLVPQAPMYI
;
A
#
# COMPACT_ATOMS: atom_id res chain seq x y z
N MET A 1 -21.22 -31.07 5.04
CA MET A 1 -20.00 -31.70 4.49
C MET A 1 -19.47 -32.68 5.52
N PRO A 2 -19.21 -33.95 5.15
CA PRO A 2 -18.68 -34.95 6.09
C PRO A 2 -17.28 -34.54 6.59
N ASN A 3 -16.99 -34.77 7.88
CA ASN A 3 -15.75 -34.32 8.53
C ASN A 3 -14.45 -34.73 7.80
N ARG A 4 -14.42 -35.89 7.13
CA ARG A 4 -13.23 -36.36 6.39
C ARG A 4 -12.86 -35.50 5.18
N GLU A 5 -13.82 -34.94 4.45
CA GLU A 5 -13.53 -34.04 3.31
C GLU A 5 -13.09 -32.66 3.79
N ARG A 6 -13.64 -32.18 4.91
CA ARG A 6 -13.17 -30.96 5.60
C ARG A 6 -11.73 -31.11 6.10
N ASP A 7 -11.39 -32.24 6.71
CA ASP A 7 -10.04 -32.53 7.19
C ASP A 7 -9.01 -32.64 6.05
N ALA A 8 -9.42 -33.15 4.88
CA ALA A 8 -8.60 -33.17 3.68
C ALA A 8 -8.39 -31.76 3.08
N ALA A 9 -9.40 -30.89 3.14
CA ALA A 9 -9.30 -29.49 2.74
C ALA A 9 -8.44 -28.64 3.69
N LEU A 10 -8.31 -29.04 4.96
CA LEU A 10 -7.49 -28.38 5.97
C LEU A 10 -6.01 -28.80 5.96
N ARG A 11 -5.62 -29.82 5.18
CA ARG A 11 -4.20 -30.18 5.02
C ARG A 11 -3.48 -29.11 4.19
N LEU A 12 -2.73 -28.26 4.88
CA LEU A 12 -1.82 -27.29 4.27
C LEU A 12 -0.86 -28.02 3.33
N ARG A 13 -0.87 -27.64 2.05
CA ARG A 13 0.09 -28.12 1.04
C ARG A 13 1.12 -27.03 0.79
N SER A 14 2.37 -27.42 0.54
CA SER A 14 3.40 -26.46 0.11
C SER A 14 3.04 -25.88 -1.25
N GLY A 15 3.08 -24.55 -1.36
CA GLY A 15 3.07 -23.84 -2.63
C GLY A 15 4.46 -23.47 -3.13
N PHE A 16 5.50 -23.77 -2.35
CA PHE A 16 6.87 -23.47 -2.70
C PHE A 16 7.42 -24.59 -3.59
N THR A 17 7.43 -24.32 -4.90
CA THR A 17 7.97 -25.20 -5.94
C THR A 17 8.98 -24.43 -6.79
N TRP A 18 9.72 -25.14 -7.63
CA TRP A 18 10.61 -24.49 -8.61
C TRP A 18 9.84 -23.54 -9.54
N ARG A 19 8.58 -23.86 -9.85
CA ARG A 19 7.71 -23.02 -10.69
C ARG A 19 7.35 -21.73 -9.97
N SER A 20 6.96 -21.79 -8.70
CA SER A 20 6.66 -20.58 -7.92
C SER A 20 7.91 -19.72 -7.69
N LEU A 21 9.08 -20.35 -7.51
CA LEU A 21 10.35 -19.64 -7.35
C LEU A 21 10.74 -18.90 -8.64
N LEU A 22 10.74 -19.58 -9.78
CA LEU A 22 11.01 -18.95 -11.08
C LEU A 22 10.01 -17.83 -11.38
N GLY A 23 8.73 -18.07 -11.09
CA GLY A 23 7.69 -17.07 -11.24
C GLY A 23 7.91 -15.82 -10.39
N SER A 24 8.37 -16.02 -9.15
CA SER A 24 8.71 -14.94 -8.24
C SER A 24 9.95 -14.16 -8.70
N LEU A 25 10.98 -14.85 -9.18
CA LEU A 25 12.18 -14.22 -9.76
C LEU A 25 11.86 -13.43 -11.02
N TYR A 26 11.01 -13.96 -11.90
CA TYR A 26 10.49 -13.24 -13.05
C TYR A 26 9.80 -11.94 -12.63
N ALA A 27 8.93 -12.01 -11.63
CA ALA A 27 8.21 -10.85 -11.12
C ALA A 27 9.19 -9.76 -10.65
N LEU A 28 10.20 -10.17 -9.87
CA LEU A 28 11.22 -9.27 -9.34
C LEU A 28 12.08 -8.66 -10.45
N LEU A 29 12.58 -9.45 -11.39
CA LEU A 29 13.53 -8.97 -12.40
C LEU A 29 12.87 -8.11 -13.50
N ILE A 30 11.65 -8.45 -13.91
CA ILE A 30 10.97 -7.77 -15.01
C ILE A 30 10.18 -6.55 -14.54
N PHE A 31 9.44 -6.67 -13.44
CA PHE A 31 8.62 -5.55 -12.97
C PHE A 31 9.43 -4.52 -12.17
N SER A 32 10.57 -4.87 -11.56
CA SER A 32 11.36 -3.87 -10.80
C SER A 32 11.84 -2.70 -11.66
N PRO A 33 12.48 -2.89 -12.83
CA PRO A 33 12.86 -1.76 -13.70
C PRO A 33 11.67 -0.93 -14.15
N ALA A 34 10.55 -1.59 -14.47
CA ALA A 34 9.32 -0.90 -14.86
C ALA A 34 8.76 -0.05 -13.71
N ILE A 35 8.73 -0.58 -12.48
CA ILE A 35 8.31 0.15 -11.27
C ILE A 35 9.25 1.34 -11.01
N ILE A 36 10.57 1.15 -11.16
CA ILE A 36 11.55 2.23 -10.99
C ILE A 36 11.27 3.35 -12.00
N TYR A 37 11.19 3.03 -13.29
CA TYR A 37 10.89 3.99 -14.34
C TYR A 37 9.57 4.73 -14.08
N LEU A 38 8.51 3.97 -13.80
CA LEU A 38 7.18 4.53 -13.58
C LEU A 38 7.15 5.42 -12.32
N SER A 39 7.82 5.04 -11.24
CA SER A 39 7.87 5.88 -10.03
C SER A 39 8.62 7.21 -10.23
N LEU A 40 9.57 7.26 -11.16
CA LEU A 40 10.29 8.48 -11.52
C LEU A 40 9.53 9.36 -12.52
N VAL A 41 8.86 8.75 -13.51
CA VAL A 41 8.15 9.47 -14.59
C VAL A 41 6.75 9.89 -14.16
N THR A 42 6.06 9.04 -13.41
CA THR A 42 4.71 9.28 -12.93
C THR A 42 4.78 9.76 -11.49
N VAL A 43 4.77 11.08 -11.30
CA VAL A 43 4.74 11.68 -9.96
C VAL A 43 3.45 11.23 -9.27
N GLY A 44 3.56 10.28 -8.34
CA GLY A 44 2.47 9.86 -7.46
C GLY A 44 1.61 8.68 -7.91
N VAL A 45 1.82 8.09 -9.10
CA VAL A 45 1.02 6.91 -9.53
C VAL A 45 1.70 5.61 -9.05
N ARG A 46 1.06 4.91 -8.11
CA ARG A 46 1.56 3.66 -7.53
C ARG A 46 0.98 2.45 -8.26
N ILE A 47 1.65 1.99 -9.33
CA ILE A 47 1.22 0.82 -10.13
C ILE A 47 1.53 -0.52 -9.43
N GLY A 48 2.22 -0.50 -8.29
CA GLY A 48 2.64 -1.70 -7.55
C GLY A 48 1.51 -2.68 -7.23
N ALA A 49 0.26 -2.21 -7.11
CA ALA A 49 -0.90 -3.07 -6.88
C ALA A 49 -1.26 -3.97 -8.07
N ALA A 50 -0.91 -3.60 -9.31
CA ALA A 50 -1.22 -4.36 -10.52
C ALA A 50 -0.21 -5.49 -10.82
N VAL A 51 1.04 -5.32 -10.37
CA VAL A 51 2.15 -6.26 -10.58
C VAL A 51 1.80 -7.71 -10.20
N PRO A 52 1.25 -7.99 -9.00
CA PRO A 52 0.94 -9.37 -8.64
C PRO A 52 -0.12 -9.99 -9.55
N PHE A 53 -1.14 -9.24 -9.96
CA PHE A 53 -2.17 -9.72 -10.90
C PHE A 53 -1.56 -10.06 -12.27
N CYS A 54 -0.80 -9.12 -12.86
CA CYS A 54 -0.15 -9.34 -14.15
C CYS A 54 0.78 -10.57 -14.12
N THR A 55 1.53 -10.72 -13.02
CA THR A 55 2.48 -11.82 -12.84
C THR A 55 1.77 -13.18 -12.82
N ILE A 56 0.70 -13.34 -12.01
CA ILE A 56 0.03 -14.65 -11.94
C ILE A 56 -0.63 -15.02 -13.26
N ILE A 57 -1.25 -14.05 -13.94
CA ILE A 57 -1.93 -14.27 -15.21
C ILE A 57 -0.91 -14.73 -16.25
N PHE A 58 0.18 -13.99 -16.40
CA PHE A 58 1.23 -14.29 -17.37
C PHE A 58 1.84 -15.69 -17.15
N LEU A 59 2.23 -16.00 -15.91
CA LEU A 59 2.83 -17.29 -15.60
C LEU A 59 1.88 -18.46 -15.75
N ALA A 60 0.60 -18.27 -15.43
CA ALA A 60 -0.41 -19.29 -15.68
C ALA A 60 -0.54 -19.62 -17.16
N GLU A 61 -0.48 -18.61 -18.02
CA GLU A 61 -0.54 -18.83 -19.46
C GLU A 61 0.72 -19.51 -20.02
N ILE A 62 1.91 -19.19 -19.49
CA ILE A 62 3.13 -19.93 -19.84
C ILE A 62 3.02 -21.40 -19.44
N VAL A 63 2.68 -21.68 -18.17
CA VAL A 63 2.59 -23.05 -17.66
C VAL A 63 1.56 -23.85 -18.46
N ARG A 64 0.45 -23.21 -18.87
CA ARG A 64 -0.54 -23.81 -19.75
C ARG A 64 0.00 -24.11 -21.14
N LEU A 65 0.72 -23.19 -21.77
CA LEU A 65 1.33 -23.43 -23.09
C LEU A 65 2.32 -24.60 -23.06
N THR A 66 2.93 -24.86 -21.90
CA THR A 66 3.77 -26.06 -21.67
C THR A 66 2.99 -27.33 -21.28
N GLY A 67 1.65 -27.31 -21.36
CA GLY A 67 0.78 -28.46 -21.06
C GLY A 67 0.45 -28.67 -19.58
N GLY A 68 0.87 -27.76 -18.70
CA GLY A 68 0.64 -27.84 -17.26
C GLY A 68 -0.50 -26.95 -16.75
N ARG A 69 -0.73 -26.98 -15.43
CA ARG A 69 -1.58 -26.01 -14.72
C ARG A 69 -0.88 -25.59 -13.42
N LEU A 70 -1.07 -24.34 -13.02
CA LEU A 70 -0.63 -23.85 -11.71
C LEU A 70 -1.59 -24.34 -10.63
N SER A 71 -1.04 -24.87 -9.54
CA SER A 71 -1.83 -25.16 -8.35
C SER A 71 -2.24 -23.85 -7.63
N ARG A 72 -3.33 -23.91 -6.86
CA ARG A 72 -3.80 -22.76 -6.04
C ARG A 72 -2.69 -22.25 -5.11
N GLN A 73 -1.89 -23.16 -4.56
CA GLN A 73 -0.80 -22.85 -3.64
C GLN A 73 0.37 -22.16 -4.34
N GLU A 74 0.80 -22.64 -5.50
CA GLU A 74 1.86 -21.99 -6.29
C GLU A 74 1.44 -20.59 -6.73
N ALA A 75 0.22 -20.43 -7.24
CA ALA A 75 -0.31 -19.13 -7.65
C ALA A 75 -0.41 -18.15 -6.47
N THR A 76 -0.77 -18.64 -5.28
CA THR A 76 -0.79 -17.83 -4.06
C THR A 76 0.61 -17.34 -3.67
N ILE A 77 1.62 -18.21 -3.71
CA ILE A 77 3.01 -17.80 -3.41
C ILE A 77 3.50 -16.76 -4.42
N ILE A 78 3.28 -17.00 -5.72
CA ILE A 78 3.65 -16.05 -6.77
C ILE A 78 2.98 -14.69 -6.52
N TYR A 79 1.67 -14.68 -6.24
CA TYR A 79 0.94 -13.43 -5.96
C TYR A 79 1.53 -12.68 -4.77
N LEU A 80 1.76 -13.38 -3.64
CA LEU A 80 2.29 -12.77 -2.42
C LEU A 80 3.70 -12.21 -2.62
N VAL A 81 4.61 -12.96 -3.25
CA VAL A 81 5.97 -12.49 -3.49
C VAL A 81 6.00 -11.36 -4.52
N ALA A 82 5.20 -11.44 -5.58
CA ALA A 82 5.07 -10.35 -6.55
C ALA A 82 4.50 -9.07 -5.93
N SER A 83 3.64 -9.18 -4.91
CA SER A 83 3.15 -8.01 -4.17
C SER A 83 4.29 -7.29 -3.42
N MET A 84 5.32 -8.03 -2.99
CA MET A 84 6.52 -7.46 -2.35
C MET A 84 7.47 -6.78 -3.35
N ALA A 85 7.35 -7.04 -4.66
CA ALA A 85 8.12 -6.31 -5.68
C ALA A 85 7.77 -4.80 -5.68
N SER A 86 6.67 -4.39 -5.06
CA SER A 86 6.36 -2.98 -4.82
C SER A 86 7.29 -2.30 -3.80
N ALA A 87 8.10 -3.07 -3.05
CA ALA A 87 9.10 -2.55 -2.09
C ALA A 87 10.42 -2.10 -2.76
N THR A 88 10.58 -2.30 -4.07
CA THR A 88 11.73 -1.87 -4.88
C THR A 88 12.16 -0.39 -4.74
N PRO A 89 11.30 0.59 -4.40
CA PRO A 89 11.73 1.99 -4.23
C PRO A 89 12.75 2.26 -3.11
N MET A 90 13.13 1.26 -2.30
CA MET A 90 14.16 1.40 -1.25
C MET A 90 15.44 2.07 -1.77
N PHE A 91 15.95 1.61 -2.93
CA PHE A 91 17.18 2.16 -3.51
C PHE A 91 16.95 3.51 -4.20
N ILE A 92 15.76 3.75 -4.77
CA ILE A 92 15.40 5.08 -5.30
C ILE A 92 15.43 6.13 -4.19
N ASN A 93 14.89 5.78 -3.02
CA ASN A 93 14.93 6.65 -1.86
C ASN A 93 16.35 6.91 -1.36
N LEU A 94 17.34 6.03 -1.65
CA LEU A 94 18.76 6.28 -1.30
C LEU A 94 19.33 7.35 -2.23
N ILE A 95 19.07 7.24 -3.54
CA ILE A 95 19.44 8.26 -4.53
C ILE A 95 18.80 9.61 -4.19
N TYR A 96 17.51 9.61 -3.82
CA TYR A 96 16.84 10.84 -3.42
C TYR A 96 17.46 11.45 -2.15
N ALA A 97 17.83 10.63 -1.17
CA ALA A 97 18.46 11.10 0.06
C ALA A 97 19.84 11.73 -0.23
N GLU A 98 20.63 11.13 -1.12
CA GLU A 98 21.89 11.70 -1.58
C GLU A 98 21.67 13.01 -2.35
N TYR A 99 20.72 13.05 -3.29
CA TYR A 99 20.32 14.27 -3.99
C TYR A 99 19.91 15.38 -3.01
N PHE A 100 19.18 15.04 -1.94
CA PHE A 100 18.73 15.99 -0.93
C PHE A 100 19.91 16.68 -0.23
N VAL A 101 20.97 15.93 0.12
CA VAL A 101 22.22 16.51 0.69
C VAL A 101 22.83 17.53 -0.26
N HIS A 102 22.86 17.24 -1.57
CA HIS A 102 23.40 18.13 -2.59
C HIS A 102 22.41 19.19 -3.10
N SER A 103 21.19 19.25 -2.56
CA SER A 103 20.13 20.09 -3.10
C SER A 103 20.29 21.56 -2.72
N PRO A 104 19.86 22.50 -3.60
CA PRO A 104 19.81 23.93 -3.27
C PRO A 104 18.93 24.22 -2.05
N SER A 105 17.90 23.41 -1.84
CA SER A 105 17.01 23.52 -0.68
C SER A 105 17.76 23.28 0.63
N ALA A 106 18.55 22.20 0.72
CA ALA A 106 19.36 21.93 1.91
C ALA A 106 20.40 23.03 2.18
N ALA A 107 20.98 23.60 1.10
CA ALA A 107 21.89 24.73 1.19
C ALA A 107 21.20 26.02 1.69
N GLN A 108 20.00 26.34 1.18
CA GLN A 108 19.22 27.50 1.62
C GLN A 108 18.85 27.45 3.11
N PHE A 109 18.59 26.25 3.63
CA PHE A 109 18.30 26.05 5.05
C PHE A 109 19.56 25.88 5.92
N ASN A 110 20.78 25.94 5.34
CA ASN A 110 22.04 25.70 6.04
C ASN A 110 22.05 24.38 6.85
N ILE A 111 21.46 23.33 6.27
CA ILE A 111 21.39 22.00 6.88
C ILE A 111 22.28 20.97 6.19
N THR A 112 22.94 21.34 5.10
CA THR A 112 23.77 20.44 4.28
C THR A 112 24.76 19.62 5.10
N ASP A 113 25.50 20.25 6.02
CA ASP A 113 26.48 19.56 6.88
C ASP A 113 25.88 18.93 8.15
N LYS A 114 24.58 19.14 8.38
CA LYS A 114 23.85 18.64 9.55
C LYS A 114 23.10 17.34 9.24
N ILE A 115 23.10 16.89 7.99
CA ILE A 115 22.45 15.65 7.60
C ILE A 115 23.30 14.47 8.10
N PRO A 116 22.73 13.55 8.91
CA PRO A 116 23.50 12.44 9.46
C PRO A 116 23.99 11.47 8.39
N ALA A 117 25.20 10.92 8.59
CA ALA A 117 25.80 9.93 7.70
C ALA A 117 24.99 8.62 7.57
N TRP A 118 24.08 8.35 8.50
CA TRP A 118 23.16 7.21 8.40
C TRP A 118 21.99 7.44 7.44
N TYR A 119 21.66 8.69 7.11
CA TYR A 119 20.57 9.01 6.20
C TYR A 119 21.03 8.97 4.73
N ALA A 120 22.19 9.56 4.47
CA ALA A 120 22.88 9.63 3.18
C ALA A 120 24.39 9.84 3.39
N PRO A 121 25.24 9.51 2.39
CA PRO A 121 26.66 9.84 2.41
C PRO A 121 26.90 11.35 2.63
N PRO A 122 27.96 11.74 3.38
CA PRO A 122 28.30 13.14 3.60
C PRO A 122 28.63 13.88 2.30
N ILE A 123 28.49 15.22 2.29
CA ILE A 123 28.78 16.05 1.11
C ILE A 123 30.24 15.96 0.61
N SER A 124 31.18 15.64 1.52
CA SER A 124 32.60 15.44 1.20
C SER A 124 32.88 14.09 0.54
N SER A 125 31.90 13.19 0.51
CA SER A 125 32.06 11.85 -0.05
C SER A 125 32.24 11.89 -1.57
N PRO A 126 33.13 11.05 -2.16
CA PRO A 126 33.28 10.95 -3.60
C PRO A 126 32.11 10.25 -4.29
N VAL A 127 31.19 9.65 -3.53
CA VAL A 127 30.07 8.84 -4.02
C VAL A 127 29.22 9.58 -5.05
N TRP A 128 28.94 10.87 -4.83
CA TRP A 128 28.14 11.70 -5.73
C TRP A 128 28.70 11.73 -7.16
N ARG A 129 30.04 11.73 -7.28
CA ARG A 129 30.73 11.72 -8.57
C ARG A 129 30.83 10.31 -9.15
N LEU A 130 31.06 9.32 -8.30
CA LEU A 130 31.26 7.92 -8.69
C LEU A 130 29.95 7.23 -9.10
N ARG A 131 28.79 7.73 -8.66
CA ARG A 131 27.45 7.17 -8.96
C ARG A 131 27.37 5.67 -8.71
N THR A 132 27.94 5.21 -7.60
CA THR A 132 28.02 3.81 -7.21
C THR A 132 27.49 3.58 -5.81
N PHE A 133 26.80 2.45 -5.60
CA PHE A 133 26.40 1.98 -4.29
C PHE A 133 27.49 1.15 -3.58
N LEU A 134 28.57 0.80 -4.28
CA LEU A 134 29.62 -0.09 -3.78
C LEU A 134 30.71 0.63 -2.98
N HIS A 135 30.44 1.85 -2.51
CA HIS A 135 31.38 2.63 -1.68
C HIS A 135 31.11 2.42 -0.18
N PRO A 136 32.14 2.39 0.68
CA PRO A 136 31.97 2.19 2.13
C PRO A 136 31.02 3.19 2.81
N ASP A 137 30.95 4.42 2.33
CA ASP A 137 30.04 5.45 2.87
C ASP A 137 28.54 5.07 2.75
N TRP A 138 28.20 4.13 1.86
CA TRP A 138 26.84 3.60 1.76
C TRP A 138 26.51 2.50 2.77
N ILE A 139 27.51 1.93 3.46
CA ILE A 139 27.30 0.83 4.40
C ILE A 139 26.31 1.24 5.50
N ALA A 140 26.47 2.43 6.07
CA ALA A 140 25.58 2.92 7.13
C ALA A 140 24.14 3.18 6.62
N PRO A 141 23.91 3.97 5.55
CA PRO A 141 22.55 4.18 5.03
C PRO A 141 21.85 2.90 4.54
N ILE A 142 22.57 2.01 3.84
CA ILE A 142 22.01 0.75 3.35
C ILE A 142 21.73 -0.18 4.54
N GLY A 143 22.68 -0.34 5.46
CA GLY A 143 22.56 -1.24 6.60
C GLY A 143 21.39 -0.88 7.51
N ILE A 144 21.21 0.41 7.81
CA ILE A 144 20.11 0.89 8.65
C ILE A 144 18.77 0.70 7.96
N ARG A 145 18.65 1.02 6.66
CA ARG A 145 17.40 0.80 5.94
C ARG A 145 17.06 -0.68 5.80
N LEU A 146 18.06 -1.53 5.61
CA LEU A 146 17.87 -2.97 5.55
C LEU A 146 17.43 -3.53 6.91
N ALA A 147 18.08 -3.11 8.01
CA ALA A 147 17.69 -3.46 9.37
C ALA A 147 16.25 -3.03 9.66
N ALA A 148 15.90 -1.77 9.35
CA ALA A 148 14.54 -1.26 9.51
C ALA A 148 13.51 -2.05 8.67
N THR A 149 13.88 -2.44 7.44
CA THR A 149 13.01 -3.26 6.57
C THR A 149 12.80 -4.65 7.16
N ILE A 150 13.85 -5.31 7.65
CA ILE A 150 13.76 -6.64 8.27
C ILE A 150 12.90 -6.58 9.54
N LEU A 151 13.15 -5.60 10.42
CA LEU A 151 12.34 -5.38 11.62
C LEU A 151 10.87 -5.13 11.24
N GLY A 152 10.62 -4.31 10.22
CA GLY A 152 9.29 -4.06 9.68
C GLY A 152 8.60 -5.30 9.12
N LEU A 153 9.34 -6.19 8.44
CA LEU A 153 8.82 -7.47 7.95
C LEU A 153 8.44 -8.40 9.11
N ILE A 154 9.29 -8.50 10.13
CA ILE A 154 9.01 -9.32 11.33
C ILE A 154 7.79 -8.76 12.08
N ALA A 155 7.71 -7.43 12.24
CA ALA A 155 6.57 -6.75 12.84
C ALA A 155 5.29 -7.02 12.05
N GLY A 156 5.34 -6.86 10.72
CA GLY A 156 4.21 -7.07 9.82
C GLY A 156 3.69 -8.50 9.83
N LEU A 157 4.59 -9.50 9.81
CA LEU A 157 4.21 -10.91 9.93
C LEU A 157 3.59 -11.20 11.30
N SER A 158 4.19 -10.72 12.38
CA SER A 158 3.71 -10.95 13.74
C SER A 158 2.32 -10.32 13.95
N LEU A 159 2.15 -9.06 13.54
CA LEU A 159 0.86 -8.38 13.55
C LEU A 159 -0.15 -9.06 12.64
N GLY A 160 0.26 -9.57 11.48
CA GLY A 160 -0.59 -10.35 10.59
C GLY A 160 -1.18 -11.60 11.25
N PHE A 161 -0.37 -12.34 12.01
CA PHE A 161 -0.85 -13.49 12.78
C PHE A 161 -1.78 -13.10 13.94
N ILE A 162 -1.47 -12.00 14.65
CA ILE A 162 -2.36 -11.48 15.70
C ILE A 162 -3.70 -11.03 15.11
N ALA A 163 -3.65 -10.29 14.00
CA ALA A 163 -4.81 -9.81 13.27
C ALA A 163 -5.65 -10.97 12.72
N ARG A 164 -5.04 -12.07 12.30
CA ARG A 164 -5.74 -13.29 11.89
C ARG A 164 -6.56 -13.87 13.04
N GLU A 165 -5.99 -14.04 14.23
CA GLU A 165 -6.74 -14.55 15.38
C GLU A 165 -7.88 -13.59 15.78
N MET A 166 -7.64 -12.27 15.73
CA MET A 166 -8.65 -11.27 16.10
C MET A 166 -9.78 -11.13 15.07
N PHE A 167 -9.43 -10.91 13.80
CA PHE A 167 -10.41 -10.52 12.80
C PHE A 167 -11.01 -11.71 12.05
N ILE A 168 -10.26 -12.79 11.84
CA ILE A 168 -10.74 -13.98 11.12
C ILE A 168 -11.41 -14.95 12.11
N GLU A 169 -10.73 -15.32 13.20
CA GLU A 169 -11.25 -16.34 14.11
C GLU A 169 -12.30 -15.79 15.08
N GLU A 170 -12.03 -14.68 15.77
CA GLU A 170 -12.98 -14.10 16.73
C GLU A 170 -14.11 -13.31 16.04
N TRP A 171 -13.77 -12.36 15.16
CA TRP A 171 -14.77 -11.45 14.58
C TRP A 171 -15.40 -11.95 13.27
N ARG A 172 -14.80 -12.96 12.62
CA ARG A 172 -15.27 -13.54 11.35
C ARG A 172 -15.59 -12.48 10.28
N LEU A 173 -14.69 -11.51 10.12
CA LEU A 173 -14.85 -10.48 9.10
C LEU A 173 -14.69 -11.05 7.68
N PRO A 174 -15.50 -10.60 6.69
CA PRO A 174 -15.52 -11.18 5.35
C PRO A 174 -14.38 -10.72 4.41
N PHE A 175 -13.51 -9.78 4.81
CA PHE A 175 -12.39 -9.22 4.02
C PHE A 175 -12.67 -9.07 2.50
N PRO A 176 -13.61 -8.19 2.08
CA PRO A 176 -14.11 -8.14 0.69
C PRO A 176 -13.01 -7.99 -0.38
N ILE A 177 -12.02 -7.12 -0.14
CA ILE A 177 -10.90 -6.93 -1.08
C ILE A 177 -10.08 -8.21 -1.25
N GLN A 178 -9.89 -9.00 -0.18
CA GLN A 178 -9.15 -10.26 -0.27
C GLN A 178 -9.93 -11.33 -1.04
N GLN A 179 -11.27 -11.26 -1.06
CA GLN A 179 -12.07 -12.15 -1.89
C GLN A 179 -11.78 -11.96 -3.38
N VAL A 180 -11.54 -10.71 -3.83
CA VAL A 180 -11.14 -10.42 -5.22
C VAL A 180 -9.83 -11.11 -5.57
N VAL A 181 -8.86 -11.05 -4.66
CA VAL A 181 -7.56 -11.72 -4.82
C VAL A 181 -7.75 -13.24 -4.94
N VAL A 182 -8.53 -13.84 -4.03
CA VAL A 182 -8.82 -15.27 -4.04
C VAL A 182 -9.52 -15.68 -5.33
N GLN A 183 -10.57 -14.97 -5.74
CA GLN A 183 -11.27 -15.25 -6.99
C GLN A 183 -10.36 -15.14 -8.21
N THR A 184 -9.44 -14.17 -8.23
CA THR A 184 -8.45 -14.06 -9.31
C THR A 184 -7.55 -15.28 -9.37
N ILE A 185 -7.02 -15.74 -8.23
CA ILE A 185 -6.19 -16.95 -8.16
C ILE A 185 -6.97 -18.18 -8.61
N LEU A 186 -8.21 -18.36 -8.12
CA LEU A 186 -9.06 -19.49 -8.50
C LEU A 186 -9.40 -19.46 -9.99
N ASN A 187 -9.75 -18.31 -10.56
CA ASN A 187 -10.07 -18.18 -11.99
C ASN A 187 -8.89 -18.58 -12.88
N VAL A 188 -7.69 -18.16 -12.50
CA VAL A 188 -6.46 -18.46 -13.23
C VAL A 188 -6.09 -19.96 -13.13
N CYS A 189 -6.31 -20.58 -11.96
CA CYS A 189 -5.98 -21.99 -11.71
C CYS A 189 -7.05 -22.98 -12.23
N GLU A 190 -8.33 -22.72 -11.93
CA GLU A 190 -9.45 -23.64 -12.17
C GLU A 190 -10.14 -23.43 -13.49
N ARG A 191 -10.11 -22.19 -14.00
CA ARG A 191 -10.59 -21.85 -15.34
C ARG A 191 -12.06 -22.21 -15.57
N GLU A 192 -12.92 -21.92 -14.59
CA GLU A 192 -14.37 -22.03 -14.78
C GLU A 192 -14.82 -21.13 -15.94
N ARG A 193 -15.50 -21.71 -16.94
CA ARG A 193 -15.83 -21.04 -18.20
C ARG A 193 -16.52 -19.69 -18.01
N ARG A 194 -17.60 -19.66 -17.22
CA ARG A 194 -18.36 -18.43 -16.96
C ARG A 194 -17.50 -17.34 -16.31
N SER A 195 -16.71 -17.73 -15.31
CA SER A 195 -15.86 -16.79 -14.59
C SER A 195 -14.72 -16.26 -15.46
N LEU A 196 -14.14 -17.11 -16.30
CA LEU A 196 -13.15 -16.72 -17.29
C LEU A 196 -13.69 -15.77 -18.35
N ASP A 197 -14.92 -15.98 -18.85
CA ASP A 197 -15.53 -15.11 -19.85
C ASP A 197 -15.72 -13.69 -19.28
N ILE A 198 -16.19 -13.59 -18.03
CA ILE A 198 -16.33 -12.31 -17.32
C ILE A 198 -14.96 -11.67 -17.09
N PHE A 199 -13.98 -12.46 -16.62
CA PHE A 199 -12.62 -12.00 -16.38
C PHE A 199 -11.97 -11.48 -17.66
N ALA A 200 -12.04 -12.23 -18.76
CA ALA A 200 -11.45 -11.86 -20.04
C ALA A 200 -12.11 -10.59 -20.62
N THR A 201 -13.44 -10.52 -20.60
CA THR A 201 -14.18 -9.34 -21.09
C THR A 201 -13.81 -8.09 -20.29
N SER A 202 -13.76 -8.22 -18.96
CA SER A 202 -13.38 -7.11 -18.07
C SER A 202 -11.91 -6.72 -18.25
N ALA A 203 -11.02 -7.69 -18.44
CA ALA A 203 -9.60 -7.45 -18.69
C ALA A 203 -9.37 -6.73 -20.02
N ILE A 204 -10.09 -7.10 -21.09
CA ILE A 204 -10.03 -6.40 -22.38
C ILE A 204 -10.55 -4.97 -22.24
N GLY A 205 -11.69 -4.77 -21.59
CA GLY A 205 -12.24 -3.42 -21.35
C GLY A 205 -11.29 -2.55 -20.53
N GLY A 206 -10.72 -3.09 -19.44
CA GLY A 206 -9.73 -2.40 -18.62
C GLY A 206 -8.43 -2.13 -19.37
N PHE A 207 -7.99 -3.04 -20.24
CA PHE A 207 -6.81 -2.84 -21.09
C PHE A 207 -7.03 -1.70 -22.10
N ILE A 208 -8.15 -1.69 -22.81
CA ILE A 208 -8.49 -0.63 -23.77
C ILE A 208 -8.57 0.73 -23.06
N TYR A 209 -9.24 0.77 -21.91
CA TYR A 209 -9.34 2.00 -21.12
C TYR A 209 -7.97 2.46 -20.62
N GLY A 210 -7.16 1.56 -20.07
CA GLY A 210 -5.80 1.88 -19.61
C GLY A 210 -4.87 2.30 -20.74
N LEU A 211 -5.07 1.77 -21.96
CA LEU A 211 -4.33 2.18 -23.15
C LEU A 211 -4.63 3.64 -23.49
N ILE A 212 -5.92 4.02 -23.52
CA ILE A 212 -6.38 5.38 -23.82
C ILE A 212 -5.97 6.36 -22.72
N LEU A 213 -6.12 5.96 -21.46
CA LEU A 213 -5.87 6.82 -20.31
C LEU A 213 -4.37 7.01 -20.05
N TYR A 214 -3.56 5.94 -20.11
CA TYR A 214 -2.15 5.98 -19.72
C TYR A 214 -1.21 5.79 -20.92
N ALA A 215 -1.33 4.69 -21.67
CA ALA A 215 -0.30 4.31 -22.63
C ALA A 215 -0.14 5.32 -23.78
N ILE A 216 -1.24 5.74 -24.40
CA ILE A 216 -1.20 6.70 -25.51
C ILE A 216 -0.65 8.05 -25.04
N PRO A 217 -1.14 8.67 -23.94
CA PRO A 217 -0.56 9.92 -23.46
C PRO A 217 0.92 9.83 -23.09
N PHE A 218 1.37 8.72 -22.49
CA PHE A 218 2.79 8.54 -22.16
C PHE A 218 3.66 8.40 -23.41
N ILE A 219 3.27 7.58 -24.38
CA ILE A 219 4.00 7.42 -25.64
C ILE A 219 4.03 8.74 -26.39
N SER A 220 2.89 9.43 -26.46
CA SER A 220 2.77 10.70 -27.17
C SER A 220 3.63 11.80 -26.54
N LYS A 221 3.63 11.89 -25.19
CA LYS A 221 4.50 12.81 -24.45
C LYS A 221 5.98 12.50 -24.66
N ALA A 222 6.36 11.21 -24.69
CA ALA A 222 7.73 10.79 -24.99
C ALA A 222 8.14 11.12 -26.44
N ALA A 223 7.19 11.08 -27.38
CA ALA A 223 7.39 11.47 -28.78
C ALA A 223 7.38 12.99 -29.02
N GLY A 224 7.21 13.81 -27.97
CA GLY A 224 7.21 15.28 -28.07
C GLY A 224 5.87 15.92 -28.41
N TYR A 225 4.80 15.12 -28.57
CA TYR A 225 3.45 15.61 -28.85
C TYR A 225 2.54 15.27 -27.66
N PRO A 226 2.36 16.12 -26.65
CA PRO A 226 1.56 15.77 -25.47
C PRO A 226 0.06 15.70 -25.81
N LEU A 227 -0.41 14.51 -26.21
CA LEU A 227 -1.83 14.19 -26.36
C LEU A 227 -2.39 13.69 -25.03
N THR A 228 -3.38 14.39 -24.48
CA THR A 228 -4.11 13.98 -23.28
C THR A 228 -5.61 14.01 -23.56
N PHE A 229 -6.23 12.84 -23.68
CA PHE A 229 -7.68 12.72 -23.92
C PHE A 229 -8.50 12.95 -22.65
N ILE A 230 -8.09 12.29 -21.57
CA ILE A 230 -8.77 12.30 -20.28
C ILE A 230 -7.77 12.79 -19.23
N PRO A 231 -8.11 13.83 -18.44
CA PRO A 231 -7.26 14.28 -17.34
C PRO A 231 -7.04 13.18 -16.30
N ILE A 232 -5.79 13.00 -15.88
CA ILE A 232 -5.38 12.10 -14.80
C ILE A 232 -4.85 12.97 -13.65
N PRO A 233 -5.13 12.64 -12.37
CA PRO A 233 -5.91 11.49 -11.88
C PRO A 233 -7.43 11.70 -11.82
N TRP A 234 -7.90 12.90 -12.10
CA TRP A 234 -9.31 13.27 -12.04
C TRP A 234 -9.61 14.41 -13.01
N ILE A 235 -10.88 14.52 -13.41
CA ILE A 235 -11.42 15.73 -14.01
C ILE A 235 -11.67 16.72 -12.89
N ASP A 236 -11.03 17.88 -13.01
CA ASP A 236 -11.08 18.94 -12.01
C ASP A 236 -12.17 19.95 -12.36
N PHE A 237 -13.09 20.20 -11.42
CA PHE A 237 -14.20 21.13 -11.59
C PHE A 237 -13.98 22.47 -10.88
N TRP A 238 -12.76 22.76 -10.42
CA TRP A 238 -12.43 23.98 -9.67
C TRP A 238 -12.95 25.26 -10.33
N TYR A 239 -12.88 25.37 -11.67
CA TYR A 239 -13.27 26.58 -12.40
C TYR A 239 -14.74 26.95 -12.20
N TYR A 240 -15.63 25.96 -12.22
CA TYR A 240 -17.07 26.16 -12.01
C TYR A 240 -17.41 26.24 -10.53
N VAL A 241 -16.74 25.45 -9.70
CA VAL A 241 -17.02 25.34 -8.27
C VAL A 241 -16.61 26.62 -7.53
N GLN A 242 -15.46 27.21 -7.85
CA GLN A 242 -14.97 28.41 -7.17
C GLN A 242 -15.90 29.63 -7.32
N MET A 243 -16.74 29.67 -8.37
CA MET A 243 -17.66 30.78 -8.63
C MET A 243 -18.76 30.87 -7.58
N PHE A 244 -19.18 29.73 -7.05
CA PHE A 244 -20.26 29.63 -6.07
C PHE A 244 -19.76 29.19 -4.69
N PHE A 245 -18.75 28.34 -4.65
CA PHE A 245 -18.22 27.69 -3.46
C PHE A 245 -16.68 27.84 -3.41
N PRO A 246 -16.15 29.05 -3.11
CA PRO A 246 -14.72 29.27 -3.01
C PRO A 246 -14.10 28.35 -1.96
N GLY A 247 -13.02 27.66 -2.32
CA GLY A 247 -12.33 26.72 -1.43
C GLY A 247 -12.86 25.29 -1.42
N ALA A 248 -14.05 25.03 -1.99
CA ALA A 248 -14.56 23.66 -2.11
C ALA A 248 -13.69 22.82 -3.07
N SER A 249 -13.45 21.57 -2.69
CA SER A 249 -12.70 20.58 -3.47
C SER A 249 -13.69 19.62 -4.14
N PHE A 250 -13.75 19.62 -5.47
CA PHE A 250 -14.64 18.73 -6.22
C PHE A 250 -14.01 18.26 -7.53
N GLY A 251 -14.05 16.94 -7.74
CA GLY A 251 -13.44 16.27 -8.88
C GLY A 251 -14.05 14.90 -9.09
N ILE A 252 -14.04 14.43 -10.34
CA ILE A 252 -14.44 13.05 -10.67
C ILE A 252 -13.18 12.26 -11.00
N ALA A 253 -12.92 11.20 -10.24
CA ALA A 253 -11.80 10.29 -10.48
C ALA A 253 -11.97 9.61 -11.85
N THR A 254 -10.90 9.64 -12.65
CA THR A 254 -10.85 9.00 -13.97
C THR A 254 -10.10 7.68 -13.94
N ASP A 255 -9.42 7.37 -12.83
CA ASP A 255 -8.77 6.09 -12.64
C ASP A 255 -9.82 4.97 -12.43
N LEU A 256 -9.62 3.81 -13.07
CA LEU A 256 -10.49 2.65 -12.87
C LEU A 256 -10.30 1.98 -11.52
N MET A 257 -9.14 2.14 -10.87
CA MET A 257 -8.84 1.45 -9.62
C MET A 257 -9.80 1.87 -8.48
N PRO A 258 -10.04 3.17 -8.21
CA PRO A 258 -11.07 3.59 -7.25
C PRO A 258 -12.47 3.08 -7.61
N ILE A 259 -12.83 3.06 -8.90
CA ILE A 259 -14.13 2.59 -9.38
C ILE A 259 -14.28 1.09 -9.11
N ALA A 260 -13.27 0.29 -9.46
CA ALA A 260 -13.24 -1.15 -9.22
C ALA A 260 -13.33 -1.47 -7.71
N MET A 261 -12.64 -0.71 -6.87
CA MET A 261 -12.75 -0.85 -5.41
C MET A 261 -14.17 -0.52 -4.92
N GLY A 262 -14.81 0.51 -5.47
CA GLY A 262 -16.19 0.87 -5.16
C GLY A 262 -17.21 -0.21 -5.53
N LEU A 263 -16.96 -0.99 -6.59
CA LEU A 263 -17.82 -2.12 -7.00
C LEU A 263 -17.70 -3.34 -6.06
N VAL A 264 -16.58 -3.47 -5.35
CA VAL A 264 -16.32 -4.57 -4.41
C VAL A 264 -16.83 -4.24 -3.01
N LEU A 265 -16.80 -2.96 -2.63
CA LEU A 265 -17.28 -2.50 -1.34
C LEU A 265 -18.82 -2.49 -1.28
N SER A 266 -19.37 -2.62 -0.07
CA SER A 266 -20.82 -2.56 0.10
C SER A 266 -21.35 -1.16 -0.21
N PRO A 267 -22.59 -1.03 -0.74
CA PRO A 267 -23.17 0.28 -1.07
C PRO A 267 -23.19 1.25 0.11
N ASN A 268 -23.42 0.75 1.32
CA ASN A 268 -23.43 1.55 2.55
C ASN A 268 -22.06 2.15 2.87
N ILE A 269 -20.97 1.41 2.62
CA ILE A 269 -19.61 1.91 2.80
C ILE A 269 -19.32 3.00 1.76
N CYS A 270 -19.67 2.75 0.50
CA CYS A 270 -19.50 3.73 -0.58
C CYS A 270 -20.27 5.02 -0.30
N LEU A 271 -21.50 4.92 0.20
CA LEU A 271 -22.31 6.08 0.59
C LEU A 271 -21.68 6.83 1.77
N GLY A 272 -21.18 6.12 2.79
CA GLY A 272 -20.49 6.74 3.92
C GLY A 272 -19.22 7.48 3.52
N ILE A 273 -18.42 6.89 2.62
CA ILE A 273 -17.24 7.54 2.03
C ILE A 273 -17.67 8.81 1.27
N PHE A 274 -18.69 8.70 0.40
CA PHE A 274 -19.19 9.83 -0.36
C PHE A 274 -19.67 10.97 0.54
N ILE A 275 -20.55 10.69 1.50
CA ILE A 275 -21.09 11.69 2.43
C ILE A 275 -19.96 12.33 3.25
N GLY A 276 -19.05 11.52 3.80
CA GLY A 276 -17.93 12.03 4.60
C GLY A 276 -16.98 12.91 3.78
N SER A 277 -16.57 12.45 2.60
CA SER A 277 -15.71 13.22 1.71
C SER A 277 -16.39 14.50 1.23
N PHE A 278 -17.68 14.46 0.89
CA PHE A 278 -18.43 15.63 0.46
C PHE A 278 -18.61 16.64 1.60
N ALA A 279 -18.97 16.18 2.80
CA ALA A 279 -19.12 17.05 3.97
C ALA A 279 -17.82 17.78 4.34
N LEU A 280 -16.67 17.07 4.32
CA LEU A 280 -15.39 17.67 4.73
C LEU A 280 -14.77 18.51 3.60
N TYR A 281 -14.60 17.92 2.42
CA TYR A 281 -13.81 18.54 1.36
C TYR A 281 -14.60 19.50 0.47
N PHE A 282 -15.92 19.35 0.39
CA PHE A 282 -16.78 20.29 -0.32
C PHE A 282 -17.34 21.32 0.65
N ILE A 283 -18.22 20.90 1.56
CA ILE A 283 -19.01 21.80 2.41
C ILE A 283 -18.13 22.52 3.43
N ALA A 284 -17.39 21.77 4.27
CA ALA A 284 -16.62 22.37 5.34
C ALA A 284 -15.47 23.22 4.81
N ASN A 285 -14.75 22.78 3.79
CA ASN A 285 -13.73 23.62 3.13
C ASN A 285 -14.28 24.95 2.61
N TRP A 286 -15.45 24.93 1.96
CA TRP A 286 -16.10 26.16 1.51
C TRP A 286 -16.50 27.06 2.69
N LEU A 287 -17.13 26.50 3.72
CA LEU A 287 -17.53 27.26 4.90
C LEU A 287 -16.34 27.89 5.62
N LEU A 288 -15.23 27.16 5.75
CA LEU A 288 -14.02 27.67 6.38
C LEU A 288 -13.44 28.88 5.64
N VAL A 289 -13.43 28.83 4.30
CA VAL A 289 -12.99 29.98 3.46
C VAL A 289 -13.99 31.12 3.53
N HIS A 290 -15.29 30.84 3.38
CA HIS A 290 -16.34 31.86 3.37
C HIS A 290 -16.44 32.61 4.70
N LEU A 291 -16.27 31.91 5.82
CA LEU A 291 -16.34 32.49 7.17
C LEU A 291 -14.98 33.04 7.65
N GLY A 292 -13.90 32.85 6.89
CA GLY A 292 -12.56 33.27 7.32
C GLY A 292 -12.02 32.50 8.54
N LEU A 293 -12.55 31.30 8.79
CA LEU A 293 -12.21 30.49 9.95
C LEU A 293 -11.05 29.58 9.57
N THR A 294 -9.89 29.79 10.20
CA THR A 294 -8.60 29.05 10.05
C THR A 294 -7.60 29.58 9.01
N MET A 295 -6.36 29.11 9.14
CA MET A 295 -5.25 29.36 8.20
C MET A 295 -5.52 28.87 6.79
N TRP A 296 -6.51 27.98 6.58
CA TRP A 296 -6.94 27.57 5.25
C TRP A 296 -7.53 28.76 4.47
N ALA A 297 -8.34 29.59 5.13
CA ALA A 297 -8.99 30.74 4.51
C ALA A 297 -7.99 31.78 3.98
N THR A 298 -6.88 31.99 4.69
CA THR A 298 -5.83 32.95 4.29
C THR A 298 -4.90 32.41 3.19
N ARG A 299 -4.81 31.09 3.06
CA ARG A 299 -3.97 30.44 2.02
C ARG A 299 -4.72 30.15 0.73
N TYR A 300 -6.05 30.12 0.78
CA TYR A 300 -6.86 29.92 -0.41
C TYR A 300 -6.66 31.09 -1.38
N THR A 301 -6.37 30.76 -2.63
CA THR A 301 -6.36 31.72 -3.73
C THR A 301 -7.30 31.24 -4.85
N PRO A 302 -8.11 32.13 -5.44
CA PRO A 302 -8.89 31.79 -6.63
C PRO A 302 -7.95 31.25 -7.72
N GLY A 303 -8.36 30.19 -8.42
CA GLY A 303 -7.48 29.50 -9.36
C GLY A 303 -6.76 28.26 -8.83
N MET A 304 -6.89 27.95 -7.53
CA MET A 304 -6.34 26.72 -6.98
C MET A 304 -7.08 25.49 -7.54
N ASN A 305 -6.32 24.57 -8.13
CA ASN A 305 -6.82 23.26 -8.55
C ASN A 305 -7.10 22.36 -7.33
N ILE A 306 -7.85 21.28 -7.54
CA ILE A 306 -8.27 20.37 -6.49
C ILE A 306 -7.08 19.74 -5.74
N ALA A 307 -5.95 19.49 -6.43
CA ALA A 307 -4.75 18.93 -5.82
C ALA A 307 -4.13 19.88 -4.78
N ARG A 308 -4.06 21.18 -5.12
CA ARG A 308 -3.59 22.22 -4.20
C ARG A 308 -4.58 22.43 -3.06
N ILE A 309 -5.88 22.51 -3.35
CA ILE A 309 -6.92 22.65 -2.33
C ILE A 309 -6.85 21.49 -1.33
N TRP A 310 -6.84 20.26 -1.82
CA TRP A 310 -6.75 19.07 -0.98
C TRP A 310 -5.49 19.06 -0.12
N ARG A 311 -4.33 19.37 -0.70
CA ARG A 311 -3.05 19.42 0.04
C ARG A 311 -3.05 20.50 1.12
N GLU A 312 -3.37 21.74 0.77
CA GLU A 312 -3.31 22.87 1.70
C GLU A 312 -4.38 22.78 2.79
N SER A 313 -5.63 22.45 2.44
CA SER A 313 -6.70 22.25 3.44
C SER A 313 -6.39 21.08 4.38
N THR A 314 -5.78 20.01 3.86
CA THR A 314 -5.35 18.89 4.71
C THR A 314 -4.24 19.29 5.66
N LEU A 315 -3.19 19.96 5.17
CA LEU A 315 -2.06 20.36 6.03
C LEU A 315 -2.44 21.40 7.09
N THR A 316 -3.41 22.27 6.80
CA THR A 316 -3.79 23.36 7.70
C THR A 316 -4.91 23.00 8.66
N VAL A 317 -5.88 22.19 8.23
CA VAL A 317 -7.09 21.91 9.00
C VAL A 317 -7.28 20.42 9.23
N TRP A 318 -7.26 19.61 8.17
CA TRP A 318 -7.76 18.22 8.28
C TRP A 318 -6.75 17.19 8.79
N ALA A 319 -5.45 17.47 8.80
CA ALA A 319 -4.43 16.52 9.24
C ALA A 319 -4.70 16.01 10.66
N CYS A 320 -4.90 16.92 11.61
CA CYS A 320 -5.18 16.55 13.00
C CYS A 320 -6.51 15.78 13.17
N PRO A 321 -7.66 16.25 12.63
CA PRO A 321 -8.90 15.48 12.63
C PRO A 321 -8.79 14.09 11.99
N ILE A 322 -8.12 13.97 10.83
CA ILE A 322 -7.95 12.69 10.14
C ILE A 322 -7.12 11.73 11.00
N ILE A 323 -6.02 12.21 11.60
CA ILE A 323 -5.20 11.41 12.51
C ILE A 323 -6.02 10.98 13.73
N GLY A 324 -6.76 11.91 14.35
CA GLY A 324 -7.61 11.64 15.51
C GLY A 324 -8.71 10.61 15.21
N MET A 325 -9.39 10.76 14.06
CA MET A 325 -10.39 9.78 13.59
C MET A 325 -9.76 8.42 13.31
N GLY A 326 -8.54 8.37 12.75
CA GLY A 326 -7.80 7.12 12.51
C GLY A 326 -7.47 6.39 13.82
N ILE A 327 -6.96 7.12 14.81
CA ILE A 327 -6.68 6.59 16.15
C ILE A 327 -7.96 6.11 16.81
N ALA A 328 -9.04 6.90 16.75
CA ALA A 328 -10.33 6.52 17.29
C ALA A 328 -10.89 5.26 16.61
N ALA A 329 -10.87 5.18 15.29
CA ALA A 329 -11.35 4.02 14.55
C ALA A 329 -10.57 2.73 14.89
N GLY A 330 -9.26 2.83 15.17
CA GLY A 330 -8.44 1.71 15.61
C GLY A 330 -8.66 1.30 17.07
N LEU A 331 -8.76 2.29 17.97
CA LEU A 331 -8.79 2.05 19.41
C LEU A 331 -10.20 1.86 20.00
N VAL A 332 -11.21 2.56 19.46
CA VAL A 332 -12.58 2.51 19.98
C VAL A 332 -13.15 1.09 19.96
N PRO A 333 -13.00 0.28 18.89
CA PRO A 333 -13.45 -1.12 18.90
C PRO A 333 -12.77 -1.96 19.99
N LEU A 334 -11.52 -1.64 20.32
CA LEU A 334 -10.75 -2.31 21.36
C LEU A 334 -11.28 -1.91 22.75
N PHE A 335 -11.51 -0.62 23.00
CA PHE A 335 -12.03 -0.10 24.27
C PHE A 335 -13.49 -0.46 24.55
N LEU A 336 -14.35 -0.47 23.53
CA LEU A 336 -15.76 -0.85 23.68
C LEU A 336 -15.95 -2.36 23.90
N ARG A 337 -14.91 -3.17 23.67
CA ARG A 337 -14.95 -4.63 23.80
C ARG A 337 -13.78 -5.17 24.63
N PRO A 338 -13.61 -4.74 25.89
CA PRO A 338 -12.45 -5.08 26.71
C PRO A 338 -12.36 -6.57 27.04
N ARG A 339 -13.51 -7.26 27.13
CA ARG A 339 -13.58 -8.71 27.33
C ARG A 339 -13.02 -9.50 26.15
N LEU A 340 -13.03 -8.93 24.94
CA LEU A 340 -12.47 -9.55 23.75
C LEU A 340 -10.96 -9.38 23.69
N LEU A 341 -10.45 -8.19 24.04
CA LEU A 341 -9.00 -7.97 24.27
C LEU A 341 -8.44 -8.97 25.29
N ALA A 342 -9.09 -9.10 26.45
CA ALA A 342 -8.64 -10.02 27.49
C ALA A 342 -8.60 -11.48 27.00
N ARG A 343 -9.57 -11.90 26.19
CA ARG A 343 -9.56 -13.23 25.55
C ARG A 343 -8.44 -13.38 24.53
N LEU A 344 -8.17 -12.37 23.70
CA LEU A 344 -7.08 -12.38 22.73
C LEU A 344 -5.72 -12.50 23.41
N PHE A 345 -5.45 -11.68 24.42
CA PHE A 345 -4.22 -11.76 25.20
C PHE A 345 -4.10 -13.12 25.89
N LYS A 346 -5.18 -13.64 26.49
CA LYS A 346 -5.19 -14.97 27.09
C LYS A 346 -4.92 -16.08 26.06
N ARG A 347 -5.45 -15.95 24.84
CA ARG A 347 -5.28 -16.92 23.74
C ARG A 347 -3.87 -16.91 23.15
N ILE A 348 -3.23 -15.73 23.09
CA ILE A 348 -1.84 -15.58 22.64
C ILE A 348 -0.86 -16.10 23.71
N ILE A 349 -1.09 -15.75 24.98
CA ILE A 349 -0.19 -16.11 26.08
C ILE A 349 -0.37 -17.58 26.52
N SER A 350 -1.60 -18.08 26.53
CA SER A 350 -1.96 -19.43 26.99
C SER A 350 -2.92 -20.12 26.01
N PRO A 351 -2.41 -20.60 24.86
CA PRO A 351 -3.22 -21.20 23.80
C PRO A 351 -3.89 -22.52 24.21
N SER A 352 -3.44 -23.20 25.27
CA SER A 352 -4.00 -24.44 25.80
C SER A 352 -5.25 -24.24 26.69
N SER A 353 -5.56 -23.01 27.09
CA SER A 353 -6.62 -22.72 28.07
C SER A 353 -7.98 -22.33 27.46
N VAL A 354 -8.08 -22.28 26.12
CA VAL A 354 -9.28 -21.83 25.40
C VAL A 354 -9.75 -22.93 24.45
N GLU A 355 -10.91 -23.50 24.76
CA GLU A 355 -11.59 -24.49 23.93
C GLU A 355 -11.95 -23.88 22.57
N VAL A 356 -11.46 -24.48 21.50
CA VAL A 356 -11.55 -23.92 20.16
C VAL A 356 -12.89 -24.35 19.53
N LYS A 357 -13.85 -23.41 19.45
CA LYS A 357 -14.94 -23.52 18.44
C LYS A 357 -14.33 -23.62 17.04
N GLU A 358 -14.97 -24.39 16.16
CA GLU A 358 -14.55 -24.66 14.77
C GLU A 358 -13.73 -23.51 14.15
N ARG A 359 -12.42 -23.76 13.95
CA ARG A 359 -11.47 -22.83 13.34
C ARG A 359 -11.63 -22.78 11.84
N VAL A 360 -11.59 -21.57 11.28
CA VAL A 360 -11.77 -21.35 9.84
C VAL A 360 -10.43 -21.26 9.09
N SER A 361 -9.39 -20.75 9.74
CA SER A 361 -8.11 -20.41 9.10
C SER A 361 -7.03 -21.51 9.19
N GLY A 362 -7.33 -22.66 9.80
CA GLY A 362 -6.39 -23.75 10.01
C GLY A 362 -5.67 -23.70 11.37
N PRO A 363 -4.53 -24.41 11.55
CA PRO A 363 -3.85 -24.49 12.84
C PRO A 363 -3.34 -23.12 13.32
N PRO A 364 -3.26 -22.90 14.64
CA PRO A 364 -2.72 -21.67 15.20
C PRO A 364 -1.25 -21.51 14.84
N ALA A 365 -0.83 -20.28 14.61
CA ALA A 365 0.60 -19.96 14.56
C ALA A 365 1.25 -20.18 15.94
N PRO A 366 2.56 -20.49 16.01
CA PRO A 366 3.25 -20.65 17.28
C PRO A 366 3.24 -19.32 18.05
N SER A 367 2.40 -19.22 19.08
CA SER A 367 2.10 -17.93 19.73
C SER A 367 3.32 -17.29 20.37
N LYS A 368 4.25 -18.09 20.90
CA LYS A 368 5.54 -17.63 21.43
C LYS A 368 6.42 -16.97 20.37
N LEU A 369 6.45 -17.53 19.16
CA LEU A 369 7.24 -16.99 18.05
C LEU A 369 6.64 -15.68 17.52
N VAL A 370 5.31 -15.61 17.44
CA VAL A 370 4.59 -14.40 17.06
C VAL A 370 4.82 -13.29 18.09
N LEU A 371 4.70 -13.58 19.38
CA LEU A 371 4.89 -12.59 20.44
C LEU A 371 6.36 -12.16 20.55
N ALA A 372 7.30 -13.10 20.49
CA ALA A 372 8.73 -12.78 20.49
C ALA A 372 9.10 -11.94 19.28
N GLY A 373 8.61 -12.30 18.08
CA GLY A 373 8.81 -11.53 16.86
C GLY A 373 8.30 -10.10 17.00
N PHE A 374 7.08 -9.91 17.50
CA PHE A 374 6.50 -8.59 17.72
C PHE A 374 7.29 -7.74 18.73
N ILE A 375 7.68 -8.32 19.87
CA ILE A 375 8.45 -7.61 20.90
C ILE A 375 9.84 -7.26 20.36
N LEU A 376 10.54 -8.21 19.74
CA LEU A 376 11.87 -8.00 19.17
C LEU A 376 11.85 -6.92 18.08
N SER A 377 10.86 -6.96 17.18
CA SER A 377 10.75 -5.97 16.11
C SER A 377 10.41 -4.58 16.63
N SER A 378 9.49 -4.49 17.59
CA SER A 378 9.02 -3.20 18.14
C SER A 378 10.10 -2.56 19.01
N THR A 379 10.68 -3.31 19.94
CA THR A 379 11.78 -2.85 20.78
C THR A 379 13.03 -2.58 19.94
N GLY A 380 13.36 -3.44 18.98
CA GLY A 380 14.48 -3.24 18.06
C GLY A 380 14.32 -1.97 17.21
N GLY A 381 13.11 -1.71 16.71
CA GLY A 381 12.78 -0.48 15.99
C GLY A 381 12.92 0.76 16.88
N LEU A 382 12.39 0.70 18.11
CA LEU A 382 12.48 1.79 19.08
C LEU A 382 13.93 2.10 19.47
N LEU A 383 14.74 1.07 19.74
CA LEU A 383 16.17 1.21 20.05
C LEU A 383 16.95 1.78 18.86
N LEU A 384 16.61 1.37 17.64
CA LEU A 384 17.22 1.90 16.42
C LEU A 384 16.87 3.39 16.26
N VAL A 385 15.62 3.81 16.48
CA VAL A 385 15.24 5.23 16.47
C VAL A 385 15.97 6.01 17.56
N TRP A 386 15.99 5.50 18.78
CA TRP A 386 16.67 6.13 19.93
C TRP A 386 18.16 6.32 19.67
N TYR A 387 18.83 5.33 19.10
CA TYR A 387 20.24 5.41 18.73
C TYR A 387 20.50 6.46 17.63
N LEU A 388 19.64 6.54 16.62
CA LEU A 388 19.82 7.43 15.48
C LEU A 388 19.39 8.88 15.75
N VAL A 389 18.40 9.08 16.61
CA VAL A 389 17.85 10.39 16.96
C VAL A 389 17.63 10.46 18.49
N PRO A 390 18.69 10.70 19.29
CA PRO A 390 18.60 10.67 20.75
C PRO A 390 17.70 11.75 21.35
N GLN A 391 17.45 12.83 20.60
CA GLN A 391 16.62 13.96 21.00
C GLN A 391 15.14 13.77 20.65
N ALA A 392 14.79 12.70 19.92
CA ALA A 392 13.40 12.41 19.58
C ALA A 392 12.66 11.89 20.82
N PRO A 393 11.42 12.35 21.08
CA PRO A 393 10.63 11.80 22.18
C PRO A 393 10.27 10.34 21.93
N MET A 394 10.41 9.51 22.97
CA MET A 394 10.22 8.04 22.93
C MET A 394 8.77 7.59 22.71
N TYR A 395 7.82 8.51 22.59
CA TYR A 395 6.39 8.22 22.42
C TYR A 395 5.89 8.35 20.97
N ILE A 396 6.80 8.52 19.99
CA ILE A 396 6.47 8.60 18.56
C ILE A 396 6.35 7.21 17.94
#